data_AF-A0A841U8F8-F1
#
_entry.id   AF-A0A841U8F8-F1
#
_cell.length_a   1.000
_cell.length_b   1.000
_cell.length_c   1.000
_cell.angle_alpha   90.00
_cell.angle_beta   90.00
_cell.angle_gamma   90.00
#
_symmetry.space_group_name_H-M   'P 1'
#
loop_
_entity.id
_entity.type
_entity.pdbx_description
1 polymer ?
#
loop_
_entity_poly.entity_id
_entity_poly.type
_entity_poly.pdbx_seq_one_letter_code
_entity_poly.pdbx_strand_id
1 'polypeptide(L)'
;MENAMTLEEFRQARESGVDLYAEKPQQDQEDAAPEQEAEQEQEVEQDVEQPEEQQEESESEQPIPEEHKSAWAKRAERERKKAAEEVKARYEAELAKYKRFFDESGIDPEQAVKVLEQNRLKEEARRNVMAEANQLAYQYGWDDQQTEEYVNKQSELLSRQMQQENEMRELRVSVAINDLADKPDYPGIKTMKPQIMEFVKKNPSVPVEQAYWAVGGASLAQQLKREAEQREIAKRAQTPRKVVADAGKAVGDKNSLPPEAVEFMRREGLSEDQVRFLLSDSPKNLEDYRKMRRK
;
A
#
# COMPACT_ATOMS: atom_id res chain seq x y z
N MET A 1 22.00 0.01 41.93
CA MET A 1 20.97 1.07 41.96
C MET A 1 21.34 2.07 40.89
N GLU A 2 20.86 1.83 39.68
CA GLU A 2 21.13 2.69 38.53
C GLU A 2 20.17 3.89 38.60
N ASN A 3 20.74 5.09 38.65
CA ASN A 3 20.00 6.34 38.61
C ASN A 3 19.34 6.48 37.23
N ALA A 4 18.05 6.14 37.14
CA ALA A 4 17.23 6.49 35.99
C ALA A 4 17.09 8.02 35.96
N MET A 5 17.70 8.67 34.96
CA MET A 5 17.51 10.11 34.72
C MET A 5 16.03 10.43 34.62
N THR A 6 15.65 11.52 35.26
CA THR A 6 14.27 11.98 35.26
C THR A 6 13.93 12.64 33.91
N LEU A 7 12.66 12.58 33.53
CA LEU A 7 12.15 13.09 32.25
C LEU A 7 12.42 14.60 32.04
N GLU A 8 12.63 15.35 33.12
CA GLU A 8 12.98 16.77 33.08
C GLU A 8 14.46 16.99 32.73
N GLU A 9 15.36 16.16 33.25
CA GLU A 9 16.79 16.20 32.92
C GLU A 9 17.03 15.89 31.44
N PHE A 10 16.27 14.95 30.87
CA PHE A 10 16.34 14.61 29.44
C PHE A 10 15.89 15.77 28.53
N ARG A 11 14.89 16.54 28.95
CA ARG A 11 14.40 17.69 28.17
C ARG A 11 15.39 18.83 28.16
N GLN A 12 16.02 19.12 29.30
CA GLN A 12 17.05 20.17 29.38
C GLN A 12 18.30 19.83 28.57
N ALA A 13 18.73 18.57 28.55
CA ALA A 13 19.88 18.15 27.75
C ALA A 13 19.64 18.27 26.24
N ARG A 14 18.40 18.07 25.79
CA ARG A 14 18.03 18.25 24.38
C ARG A 14 18.00 19.72 23.96
N GLU A 15 17.62 20.61 24.88
CA GLU A 15 17.58 22.06 24.62
C GLU A 15 18.97 22.71 24.68
N SER A 16 19.90 22.15 25.45
CA SER A 16 21.28 22.65 25.57
C SER A 16 22.20 22.20 24.42
N GLY A 17 21.72 21.34 23.52
CA GLY A 17 22.48 20.85 22.37
C GLY A 17 23.63 19.89 22.73
N VAL A 18 23.63 19.35 23.94
CA VAL A 18 24.62 18.35 24.38
C VAL A 18 24.12 16.97 23.99
N ASP A 19 24.84 16.30 23.08
CA ASP A 19 24.50 14.96 22.61
C ASP A 19 24.84 13.91 23.68
N LEU A 20 23.80 13.33 24.31
CA LEU A 20 23.92 12.40 25.43
C LEU A 20 24.36 10.98 25.02
N TYR A 21 24.43 10.70 23.71
CA TYR A 21 24.84 9.40 23.15
C TYR A 21 26.17 9.46 22.39
N ALA A 22 26.87 10.60 22.43
CA ALA A 22 28.22 10.68 21.88
C ALA A 22 29.16 9.80 22.73
N GLU A 23 29.62 8.70 22.15
CA GLU A 23 30.65 7.82 22.73
C GLU A 23 31.85 8.66 23.16
N LYS A 24 32.25 8.49 24.43
CA LYS A 24 33.49 9.09 24.94
C LYS A 24 34.67 8.64 24.07
N PRO A 25 35.58 9.54 23.68
CA PRO A 25 36.80 9.14 22.99
C PRO A 25 37.64 8.29 23.94
N GLN A 26 38.17 7.19 23.41
CA GLN A 26 39.12 6.29 24.05
C GLN A 26 40.31 7.08 24.62
N GLN A 27 40.68 6.78 25.86
CA GLN A 27 42.00 7.06 26.42
C GLN A 27 42.54 5.79 27.08
N ASP A 28 43.60 5.31 26.44
CA ASP A 28 44.61 4.32 26.80
C ASP A 28 44.74 3.93 28.29
N GLN A 29 44.89 2.62 28.51
CA GLN A 29 45.95 2.10 29.38
C GLN A 29 46.44 0.76 28.82
N GLU A 30 47.63 0.82 28.22
CA GLU A 30 48.55 -0.28 27.97
C GLU A 30 48.94 -0.94 29.31
N ASP A 31 49.06 -2.27 29.37
CA ASP A 31 50.34 -2.92 29.69
C ASP A 31 50.30 -4.46 29.63
N ALA A 32 51.46 -5.02 29.23
CA ALA A 32 51.96 -6.39 29.40
C ALA A 32 51.45 -7.55 28.50
N ALA A 33 52.12 -7.65 27.34
CA ALA A 33 52.88 -8.79 26.77
C ALA A 33 52.47 -10.28 26.97
N PRO A 34 52.80 -11.16 25.99
CA PRO A 34 52.12 -12.42 25.74
C PRO A 34 52.85 -13.64 26.35
N GLU A 35 52.10 -14.61 26.87
CA GLU A 35 52.62 -15.98 27.08
C GLU A 35 51.98 -16.92 26.06
N GLN A 36 52.85 -17.37 25.15
CA GLN A 36 52.67 -18.56 24.34
C GLN A 36 52.86 -19.79 25.25
N GLU A 37 51.80 -20.57 25.45
CA GLU A 37 51.96 -22.01 25.62
C GLU A 37 51.25 -22.69 24.44
N ALA A 38 52.09 -23.14 23.51
CA ALA A 38 51.72 -24.03 22.44
C ALA A 38 51.73 -25.46 23.00
N GLU A 39 50.56 -26.03 23.23
CA GLU A 39 50.40 -27.48 23.20
C GLU A 39 49.66 -27.86 21.91
N GLN A 40 50.46 -28.42 21.00
CA GLN A 40 50.03 -29.17 19.83
C GLN A 40 49.29 -30.43 20.29
N GLU A 41 48.03 -30.59 19.92
CA GLU A 41 47.49 -31.93 19.60
C GLU A 41 46.58 -31.84 18.37
N GLN A 42 47.21 -32.17 17.23
CA GLN A 42 46.71 -32.95 16.10
C GLN A 42 45.29 -32.68 15.58
N GLU A 43 45.27 -31.94 14.47
CA GLU A 43 44.66 -32.32 13.18
C GLU A 43 43.81 -33.60 13.20
N VAL A 44 42.49 -33.41 13.20
CA VAL A 44 41.61 -34.20 12.34
C VAL A 44 40.85 -33.19 11.49
N GLU A 45 41.51 -32.70 10.45
CA GLU A 45 40.82 -32.15 9.29
C GLU A 45 40.00 -33.30 8.70
N GLN A 46 38.71 -33.35 9.06
CA GLN A 46 37.73 -33.86 8.11
C GLN A 46 37.66 -32.80 7.01
N ASP A 47 38.49 -33.00 5.99
CA ASP A 47 38.21 -32.56 4.63
C ASP A 47 36.82 -33.09 4.27
N VAL A 48 35.80 -32.31 4.63
CA VAL A 48 34.60 -32.25 3.82
C VAL A 48 35.04 -31.46 2.60
N GLU A 49 35.67 -32.16 1.65
CA GLU A 49 35.64 -31.75 0.25
C GLU A 49 34.16 -31.50 -0.06
N GLN A 50 33.78 -30.21 0.01
CA GLN A 50 32.85 -29.68 -0.95
C GLN A 50 33.35 -30.20 -2.29
N PRO A 51 32.56 -30.94 -3.07
CA PRO A 51 32.83 -30.91 -4.49
C PRO A 51 32.69 -29.43 -4.82
N GLU A 52 33.82 -28.75 -5.01
CA GLU A 52 33.88 -27.63 -5.94
C GLU A 52 33.02 -28.10 -7.11
N GLU A 53 31.89 -27.45 -7.32
CA GLU A 53 31.30 -27.39 -8.64
C GLU A 53 32.37 -26.74 -9.50
N GLN A 54 33.33 -27.57 -9.94
CA GLN A 54 33.81 -27.52 -11.29
C GLN A 54 32.53 -27.41 -12.10
N GLN A 55 32.24 -26.18 -12.51
CA GLN A 55 31.84 -25.93 -13.87
C GLN A 55 32.81 -26.76 -14.72
N GLU A 56 32.48 -28.04 -14.90
CA GLU A 56 32.64 -28.66 -16.19
C GLU A 56 31.91 -27.69 -17.10
N GLU A 57 32.70 -26.75 -17.64
CA GLU A 57 32.55 -26.30 -19.00
C GLU A 57 31.96 -27.50 -19.73
N SER A 58 30.70 -27.33 -20.10
CA SER A 58 30.12 -28.07 -21.19
C SER A 58 31.04 -27.83 -22.37
N GLU A 59 32.15 -28.58 -22.45
CA GLU A 59 32.80 -28.90 -23.69
C GLU A 59 31.63 -29.34 -24.53
N SER A 60 31.30 -28.48 -25.47
CA SER A 60 30.35 -28.74 -26.51
C SER A 60 30.85 -30.00 -27.21
N GLU A 61 30.42 -31.16 -26.74
CA GLU A 61 30.40 -32.39 -27.50
C GLU A 61 29.58 -32.05 -28.73
N GLN A 62 30.27 -31.58 -29.78
CA GLN A 62 29.70 -31.54 -31.10
C GLN A 62 29.13 -32.93 -31.34
N PRO A 63 27.82 -33.06 -31.60
CA PRO A 63 27.20 -34.37 -31.71
C PRO A 63 27.93 -35.13 -32.81
N ILE A 64 28.64 -36.20 -32.42
CA ILE A 64 29.25 -37.13 -33.38
C ILE A 64 28.13 -37.52 -34.36
N PRO A 65 28.32 -37.34 -35.67
CA PRO A 65 27.31 -37.70 -36.67
C PRO A 65 26.77 -39.11 -36.39
N GLU A 66 25.45 -39.29 -36.44
CA GLU A 66 24.75 -40.52 -36.00
C GLU A 66 25.27 -41.81 -36.67
N GLU A 67 26.00 -41.65 -37.78
CA GLU A 67 26.64 -42.66 -38.61
C GLU A 67 27.89 -43.29 -37.98
N HIS A 68 28.57 -42.63 -37.02
CA HIS A 68 29.80 -43.13 -36.37
C HIS A 68 29.61 -43.67 -34.94
N LYS A 69 28.37 -43.66 -34.41
CA LYS A 69 28.09 -44.20 -33.07
C LYS A 69 28.12 -45.73 -33.08
N SER A 70 29.09 -46.32 -32.36
CA SER A 70 29.14 -47.76 -32.06
C SER A 70 27.82 -48.27 -31.48
N ALA A 71 27.45 -49.53 -31.75
CA ALA A 71 26.23 -50.15 -31.21
C ALA A 71 26.15 -50.08 -29.67
N TRP A 72 27.31 -50.06 -29.00
CA TRP A 72 27.42 -49.84 -27.56
C TRP A 72 27.03 -48.41 -27.15
N ALA A 73 27.48 -47.38 -27.89
CA ALA A 73 27.10 -46.00 -27.64
C ALA A 73 25.58 -45.78 -27.84
N LYS A 74 24.98 -46.41 -28.85
CA LYS A 74 23.51 -46.39 -29.06
C LYS A 74 22.75 -47.10 -27.93
N ARG A 75 23.34 -48.14 -27.30
CA ARG A 75 22.75 -48.83 -26.14
C ARG A 75 22.90 -48.01 -24.86
N ALA A 76 24.07 -47.42 -24.62
CA ALA A 76 24.33 -46.52 -23.50
C ALA A 76 23.41 -45.28 -23.55
N GLU A 77 23.17 -44.70 -24.73
CA GLU A 77 22.24 -43.58 -24.90
C GLU A 77 20.79 -43.99 -24.58
N ARG A 78 20.37 -45.21 -24.95
CA ARG A 78 19.04 -45.74 -24.60
C ARG A 78 18.90 -46.01 -23.11
N GLU A 79 19.91 -46.57 -22.45
CA GLU A 79 19.88 -46.77 -21.01
C GLU A 79 19.92 -45.45 -20.24
N ARG A 80 20.69 -44.46 -20.70
CA ARG A 80 20.69 -43.11 -20.11
C ARG A 80 19.34 -42.42 -20.28
N LYS A 81 18.71 -42.52 -21.45
CA LYS A 81 17.34 -42.00 -21.67
C LYS A 81 16.32 -42.72 -20.79
N LYS A 82 16.39 -44.04 -20.68
CA LYS A 82 15.51 -44.82 -19.81
C LYS A 82 15.69 -44.46 -18.34
N ALA A 83 16.92 -44.31 -17.86
CA ALA A 83 17.20 -43.88 -16.49
C ALA A 83 16.68 -42.46 -16.22
N ALA A 84 16.86 -41.53 -17.16
CA ALA A 84 16.33 -40.17 -17.05
C ALA A 84 14.78 -40.15 -17.02
N GLU A 85 14.13 -40.97 -17.84
CA GLU A 85 12.67 -41.13 -17.83
C GLU A 85 12.16 -41.76 -16.53
N GLU A 86 12.85 -42.77 -15.99
CA GLU A 86 12.48 -43.38 -14.71
C GLU A 86 12.61 -42.40 -13.54
N VAL A 87 13.68 -41.60 -13.50
CA VAL A 87 13.86 -40.55 -12.50
C VAL A 87 12.77 -39.48 -12.63
N LYS A 88 12.50 -39.01 -13.85
CA LYS A 88 11.43 -38.03 -14.11
C LYS A 88 10.06 -38.58 -13.71
N ALA A 89 9.76 -39.84 -14.02
CA ALA A 89 8.51 -40.48 -13.63
C ALA A 89 8.35 -40.62 -12.12
N ARG A 90 9.44 -40.89 -11.37
CA ARG A 90 9.42 -40.91 -9.90
C ARG A 90 9.13 -39.52 -9.32
N TYR A 91 9.81 -38.49 -9.81
CA TYR A 91 9.56 -37.11 -9.39
C TYR A 91 8.14 -36.64 -9.73
N GLU A 92 7.63 -36.98 -10.92
CA GLU A 92 6.25 -36.66 -11.31
C GLU A 92 5.22 -37.38 -10.43
N ALA A 93 5.48 -38.63 -10.05
CA ALA A 93 4.61 -39.38 -9.13
C ALA A 93 4.60 -38.78 -7.72
N GLU A 94 5.72 -38.26 -7.23
CA GLU A 94 5.81 -37.54 -5.95
C GLU A 94 5.08 -36.19 -6.02
N LEU A 95 5.34 -35.40 -7.07
CA LEU A 95 4.64 -34.14 -7.32
C LEU A 95 3.13 -34.34 -7.48
N ALA A 96 2.69 -35.45 -8.08
CA ALA A 96 1.28 -35.78 -8.22
C ALA A 96 0.57 -35.98 -6.88
N LYS A 97 1.27 -36.47 -5.84
CA LYS A 97 0.72 -36.59 -4.49
C LYS A 97 0.46 -35.21 -3.89
N TYR A 98 1.41 -34.29 -4.00
CA TYR A 98 1.27 -32.92 -3.52
C TYR A 98 0.19 -32.15 -4.30
N LYS A 99 0.13 -32.30 -5.63
CA LYS A 99 -0.92 -31.70 -6.46
C LYS A 99 -2.32 -32.15 -6.04
N ARG A 100 -2.52 -33.47 -5.87
CA ARG A 100 -3.80 -34.00 -5.38
C ARG A 100 -4.16 -33.47 -4.00
N PHE A 101 -3.20 -33.36 -3.09
CA PHE A 101 -3.41 -32.76 -1.78
C PHE A 101 -3.88 -31.30 -1.90
N PHE A 102 -3.24 -30.48 -2.74
CA PHE A 102 -3.67 -29.08 -2.95
C PHE A 102 -5.04 -28.98 -3.62
N ASP A 103 -5.31 -29.84 -4.62
CA ASP A 103 -6.61 -29.90 -5.31
C ASP A 103 -7.74 -30.33 -4.36
N GLU A 104 -7.50 -31.32 -3.48
CA GLU A 104 -8.45 -31.79 -2.47
C GLU A 104 -8.66 -30.77 -1.34
N SER A 105 -7.60 -30.05 -0.95
CA SER A 105 -7.65 -29.02 0.09
C SER A 105 -8.30 -27.72 -0.40
N GLY A 106 -8.33 -27.49 -1.71
CA GLY A 106 -8.76 -26.22 -2.31
C GLY A 106 -7.85 -25.04 -1.94
N ILE A 107 -6.64 -25.32 -1.44
CA ILE A 107 -5.66 -24.30 -1.03
C ILE A 107 -4.73 -24.06 -2.20
N ASP A 108 -4.66 -22.80 -2.61
CA ASP A 108 -3.73 -22.33 -3.63
C ASP A 108 -2.27 -22.59 -3.17
N PRO A 109 -1.44 -23.33 -3.94
CA PRO A 109 -0.09 -23.71 -3.53
C PRO A 109 0.79 -22.51 -3.14
N GLU A 110 0.62 -21.35 -3.80
CA GLU A 110 1.36 -20.14 -3.43
C GLU A 110 0.96 -19.59 -2.06
N GLN A 111 -0.32 -19.70 -1.69
CA GLN A 111 -0.79 -19.31 -0.37
C GLN A 111 -0.29 -20.28 0.70
N ALA A 112 -0.24 -21.58 0.37
CA ALA A 112 0.30 -22.59 1.27
C ALA A 112 1.79 -22.35 1.59
N VAL A 113 2.60 -22.03 0.58
CA VAL A 113 4.03 -21.69 0.79
C VAL A 113 4.17 -20.49 1.71
N LYS A 114 3.41 -19.41 1.49
CA LYS A 114 3.44 -18.22 2.36
C LYS A 114 3.07 -18.54 3.81
N VAL A 115 2.08 -19.40 4.03
CA VAL A 115 1.67 -19.82 5.38
C VAL A 115 2.75 -20.69 6.03
N LEU A 116 3.36 -21.61 5.27
CA LEU A 116 4.45 -22.44 5.76
C LEU A 116 5.68 -21.62 6.12
N GLU A 117 6.06 -20.65 5.29
CA GLU A 117 7.14 -19.70 5.58
C GLU A 117 6.85 -18.89 6.84
N GLN A 118 5.62 -18.36 7.00
CA GLN A 118 5.23 -17.65 8.21
C GLN A 118 5.28 -18.55 9.45
N ASN A 119 4.85 -19.79 9.35
CA ASN A 119 4.91 -20.74 10.46
C ASN A 119 6.35 -21.09 10.83
N ARG A 120 7.20 -21.33 9.82
CA ARG A 120 8.63 -21.55 10.03
C ARG A 120 9.28 -20.36 10.73
N LEU A 121 8.99 -19.14 10.29
CA LEU A 121 9.55 -17.93 10.90
C LEU A 121 9.09 -17.76 12.36
N LYS A 122 7.84 -18.13 12.67
CA LYS A 122 7.32 -18.14 14.05
C LYS A 122 7.99 -19.22 14.91
N GLU A 123 8.22 -20.40 14.36
CA GLU A 123 8.92 -21.48 15.06
C GLU A 123 10.38 -21.12 15.34
N GLU A 124 11.07 -20.53 14.36
CA GLU A 124 12.42 -20.02 14.52
C GLU A 124 12.47 -18.91 15.58
N ALA A 125 11.53 -17.95 15.54
CA ALA A 125 11.41 -16.92 16.57
C ALA A 125 11.17 -17.52 17.97
N ARG A 126 10.27 -18.50 18.09
CA ARG A 126 10.00 -19.19 19.36
C ARG A 126 11.24 -19.95 19.86
N ARG A 127 11.99 -20.59 18.96
CA ARG A 127 13.23 -21.28 19.29
C ARG A 127 14.28 -20.31 19.80
N ASN A 128 14.42 -19.14 19.18
CA ASN A 128 15.34 -18.10 19.64
C ASN A 128 14.96 -17.58 21.02
N VAL A 129 13.67 -17.32 21.25
CA VAL A 129 13.15 -16.92 22.57
C VAL A 129 13.40 -18.00 23.61
N MET A 130 13.24 -19.29 23.26
CA MET A 130 13.53 -20.39 24.17
C MET A 130 15.02 -20.53 24.47
N ALA A 131 15.89 -20.32 23.48
CA ALA A 131 17.33 -20.33 23.67
C ALA A 131 17.78 -19.17 24.60
N GLU A 132 17.24 -17.97 24.39
CA GLU A 132 17.47 -16.81 25.26
C GLU A 132 16.92 -17.08 26.67
N ALA A 133 15.71 -17.60 26.79
CA ALA A 133 15.10 -17.96 28.07
C ALA A 133 15.96 -18.97 28.84
N ASN A 134 16.51 -19.99 28.16
CA ASN A 134 17.40 -20.97 28.78
C ASN A 134 18.71 -20.30 29.23
N GLN A 135 19.29 -19.39 28.45
CA GLN A 135 20.48 -18.64 28.87
C GLN A 135 20.20 -17.79 30.11
N LEU A 136 19.07 -17.08 30.14
CA LEU A 136 18.63 -16.32 31.30
C LEU A 136 18.38 -17.24 32.51
N ALA A 137 17.79 -18.42 32.29
CA ALA A 137 17.59 -19.39 33.34
C ALA A 137 18.92 -19.87 33.94
N TYR A 138 19.94 -20.13 33.13
CA TYR A 138 21.28 -20.45 33.63
C TYR A 138 21.93 -19.29 34.39
N GLN A 139 21.73 -18.04 33.94
CA GLN A 139 22.31 -16.86 34.58
C GLN A 139 21.67 -16.50 35.93
N TYR A 140 20.34 -16.59 36.00
CA TYR A 140 19.56 -16.15 37.16
C TYR A 140 19.07 -17.32 38.02
N GLY A 141 19.35 -18.56 37.62
CA GLY A 141 18.88 -19.77 38.30
C GLY A 141 17.36 -19.93 38.24
N TRP A 142 16.73 -19.55 37.12
CA TRP A 142 15.28 -19.72 36.96
C TRP A 142 14.92 -21.20 36.91
N ASP A 143 13.77 -21.54 37.48
CA ASP A 143 13.20 -22.87 37.33
C ASP A 143 12.52 -23.04 35.95
N ASP A 144 12.18 -24.28 35.61
CA ASP A 144 11.52 -24.60 34.33
C ASP A 144 10.19 -23.84 34.17
N GLN A 145 9.46 -23.61 35.27
CA GLN A 145 8.18 -22.90 35.26
C GLN A 145 8.36 -21.41 34.91
N GLN A 146 9.32 -20.73 35.53
CA GLN A 146 9.66 -19.34 35.24
C GLN A 146 10.17 -19.17 33.81
N THR A 147 10.93 -20.14 33.32
CA THR A 147 11.43 -20.15 31.94
C THR A 147 10.28 -20.28 30.94
N GLU A 148 9.33 -21.19 31.17
CA GLU A 148 8.13 -21.34 30.36
C GLU A 148 7.24 -20.09 30.41
N GLU A 149 7.04 -19.49 31.59
CA GLU A 149 6.29 -18.24 31.74
C GLU A 149 6.91 -17.10 30.93
N TYR A 150 8.23 -16.97 30.95
CA TYR A 150 8.95 -15.98 30.15
C TYR A 150 8.75 -16.21 28.65
N VAL A 151 8.93 -17.45 28.18
CA VAL A 151 8.73 -17.79 26.76
C VAL A 151 7.29 -17.50 26.31
N ASN A 152 6.31 -17.90 27.13
CA ASN A 152 4.90 -17.63 26.86
C ASN A 152 4.63 -16.13 26.79
N LYS A 153 5.12 -15.36 27.76
CA LYS A 153 4.98 -13.90 27.80
C LYS A 153 5.61 -13.22 26.57
N GLN A 154 6.79 -13.67 26.15
CA GLN A 154 7.43 -13.14 24.95
C GLN A 154 6.65 -13.48 23.68
N SER A 155 6.12 -14.70 23.58
CA SER A 155 5.28 -15.10 22.44
C SER A 155 3.96 -14.30 22.39
N GLU A 156 3.38 -13.97 23.54
CA GLU A 156 2.18 -13.15 23.65
C GLU A 156 2.48 -11.70 23.22
N LEU A 157 3.59 -11.14 23.69
CA LEU A 157 4.04 -9.80 23.28
C LEU A 157 4.26 -9.71 21.76
N LEU A 158 4.96 -10.69 21.18
CA LEU A 158 5.18 -10.75 19.73
C LEU A 158 3.86 -10.85 18.97
N SER A 159 2.94 -11.70 19.43
CA SER A 159 1.62 -11.86 18.82
C SER A 159 0.79 -10.59 18.88
N ARG A 160 0.83 -9.89 20.02
CA ARG A 160 0.17 -8.60 20.22
C ARG A 160 0.79 -7.51 19.34
N GLN A 161 2.11 -7.47 19.20
CA GLN A 161 2.79 -6.52 18.31
C GLN A 161 2.35 -6.73 16.86
N MET A 162 2.34 -7.98 16.39
CA MET A 162 1.86 -8.33 15.05
C MET A 162 0.39 -7.93 14.83
N GLN A 163 -0.47 -8.11 15.84
CA GLN A 163 -1.86 -7.65 15.77
C GLN A 163 -1.96 -6.13 15.63
N GLN A 164 -1.23 -5.39 16.46
CA GLN A 164 -1.19 -3.92 16.40
C GLN A 164 -0.67 -3.41 15.06
N GLU A 165 0.36 -4.05 14.49
CA GLU A 165 0.88 -3.69 13.17
C GLU A 165 -0.15 -3.92 12.06
N ASN A 166 -0.90 -5.02 12.13
CA ASN A 166 -1.97 -5.31 11.19
C ASN A 166 -3.12 -4.31 11.31
N GLU A 167 -3.55 -3.98 12.53
CA GLU A 167 -4.56 -2.95 12.78
C GLU A 167 -4.11 -1.58 12.26
N MET A 168 -2.87 -1.18 12.55
CA MET A 168 -2.28 0.07 12.04
C MET A 168 -2.22 0.08 10.52
N ARG A 169 -1.92 -1.04 9.88
CA ARG A 169 -1.94 -1.17 8.42
C ARG A 169 -3.35 -1.02 7.87
N GLU A 170 -4.33 -1.69 8.44
CA GLU A 170 -5.73 -1.56 8.04
C GLU A 170 -6.25 -0.12 8.19
N LEU A 171 -5.89 0.54 9.29
CA LEU A 171 -6.20 1.94 9.53
C LEU A 171 -5.56 2.83 8.46
N ARG A 172 -4.27 2.67 8.16
CA ARG A 172 -3.58 3.41 7.09
C ARG A 172 -4.27 3.28 5.74
N VAL A 173 -4.63 2.04 5.36
CA VAL A 173 -5.37 1.79 4.12
C VAL A 173 -6.74 2.47 4.14
N SER A 174 -7.45 2.40 5.27
CA SER A 174 -8.77 3.02 5.39
C SER A 174 -8.73 4.55 5.32
N VAL A 175 -7.71 5.18 5.90
CA VAL A 175 -7.49 6.64 5.83
C VAL A 175 -7.18 7.03 4.39
N ALA A 176 -6.25 6.33 3.73
CA ALA A 176 -5.93 6.58 2.32
C ALA A 176 -7.16 6.41 1.40
N ILE A 177 -8.04 5.43 1.66
CA ILE A 177 -9.30 5.28 0.91
C ILE A 177 -10.22 6.49 1.13
N ASN A 178 -10.30 7.01 2.35
CA ASN A 178 -11.12 8.20 2.63
C ASN A 178 -10.57 9.43 1.94
N ASP A 179 -9.25 9.64 1.98
CA ASP A 179 -8.58 10.76 1.32
C ASP A 179 -8.76 10.72 -0.21
N LEU A 180 -8.75 9.52 -0.79
CA LEU A 180 -8.99 9.32 -2.23
C LEU A 180 -10.46 9.46 -2.61
N ALA A 181 -11.39 9.20 -1.68
CA ALA A 181 -12.82 9.27 -1.97
C ALA A 181 -13.31 10.70 -2.26
N ASP A 182 -12.58 11.70 -1.79
CA ASP A 182 -12.88 13.10 -2.08
C ASP A 182 -12.33 13.54 -3.44
N LYS A 183 -11.45 12.74 -4.06
CA LYS A 183 -10.91 13.01 -5.41
C LYS A 183 -11.87 12.51 -6.49
N PRO A 184 -12.13 13.30 -7.55
CA PRO A 184 -13.03 12.92 -8.64
C PRO A 184 -12.48 11.76 -9.50
N ASP A 185 -11.17 11.49 -9.45
CA ASP A 185 -10.51 10.43 -10.21
C ASP A 185 -10.77 9.03 -9.66
N TYR A 186 -11.24 8.92 -8.41
CA TYR A 186 -11.49 7.66 -7.70
C TYR A 186 -12.97 7.52 -7.31
N PRO A 187 -13.89 7.57 -8.29
CA PRO A 187 -15.31 7.58 -7.99
C PRO A 187 -15.70 6.24 -7.35
N GLY A 188 -16.52 6.29 -6.29
CA GLY A 188 -17.05 5.10 -5.63
C GLY A 188 -16.02 4.25 -4.87
N ILE A 189 -14.79 4.72 -4.65
CA ILE A 189 -13.76 3.95 -3.92
C ILE A 189 -14.19 3.48 -2.52
N LYS A 190 -15.10 4.22 -1.85
CA LYS A 190 -15.68 3.83 -0.55
C LYS A 190 -16.42 2.48 -0.61
N THR A 191 -17.10 2.16 -1.70
CA THR A 191 -17.83 0.89 -1.84
C THR A 191 -16.90 -0.29 -2.07
N MET A 192 -15.71 -0.03 -2.64
CA MET A 192 -14.68 -1.02 -2.94
C MET A 192 -13.69 -1.26 -1.79
N LYS A 193 -13.89 -0.60 -0.63
CA LYS A 193 -13.01 -0.73 0.54
C LYS A 193 -12.64 -2.17 0.93
N PRO A 194 -13.57 -3.14 1.06
CA PRO A 194 -13.20 -4.50 1.49
C PRO A 194 -12.30 -5.19 0.46
N GLN A 195 -12.56 -4.99 -0.83
CA GLN A 195 -11.80 -5.62 -1.91
C GLN A 195 -10.40 -5.02 -2.05
N ILE A 196 -10.29 -3.69 -1.91
CA ILE A 196 -9.00 -2.98 -1.87
C ILE A 196 -8.19 -3.41 -0.65
N MET A 197 -8.82 -3.53 0.51
CA MET A 197 -8.17 -3.98 1.73
C MET A 197 -7.65 -5.42 1.61
N GLU A 198 -8.44 -6.32 1.01
CA GLU A 198 -7.99 -7.69 0.72
C GLU A 198 -6.82 -7.72 -0.27
N PHE A 199 -6.87 -6.88 -1.31
CA PHE A 199 -5.79 -6.79 -2.29
C PHE A 199 -4.48 -6.28 -1.66
N VAL A 200 -4.54 -5.25 -0.82
CA VAL A 200 -3.37 -4.71 -0.11
C VAL A 200 -2.86 -5.69 0.96
N LYS A 201 -3.75 -6.48 1.59
CA LYS A 201 -3.33 -7.58 2.49
C LYS A 201 -2.50 -8.63 1.75
N LYS A 202 -2.89 -8.98 0.52
CA LYS A 202 -2.15 -9.93 -0.33
C LYS A 202 -0.86 -9.33 -0.88
N ASN A 203 -0.86 -8.01 -1.15
CA ASN A 203 0.26 -7.28 -1.73
C ASN A 203 0.58 -6.01 -0.90
N PRO A 204 1.38 -6.13 0.17
CA PRO A 204 1.60 -5.03 1.12
C PRO A 204 2.42 -3.86 0.56
N SER A 205 3.12 -4.06 -0.56
CA SER A 205 3.90 -3.02 -1.24
C SER A 205 3.06 -2.14 -2.17
N VAL A 206 1.83 -2.53 -2.49
CA VAL A 206 1.01 -1.82 -3.48
C VAL A 206 0.24 -0.68 -2.82
N PRO A 207 0.33 0.56 -3.33
CA PRO A 207 -0.44 1.68 -2.82
C PRO A 207 -1.94 1.52 -3.11
N VAL A 208 -2.77 2.16 -2.27
CA VAL A 208 -4.24 2.09 -2.36
C VAL A 208 -4.77 2.54 -3.73
N GLU A 209 -4.11 3.51 -4.36
CA GLU A 209 -4.47 4.01 -5.69
C GLU A 209 -4.36 2.92 -6.76
N GLN A 210 -3.25 2.16 -6.75
CA GLN A 210 -3.04 1.06 -7.68
C GLN A 210 -3.97 -0.11 -7.37
N ALA A 211 -4.20 -0.39 -6.09
CA ALA A 211 -5.17 -1.40 -5.66
C ALA A 211 -6.59 -1.09 -6.16
N TYR A 212 -7.02 0.18 -6.13
CA TYR A 212 -8.32 0.58 -6.69
C TYR A 212 -8.46 0.22 -8.17
N TRP A 213 -7.45 0.54 -8.99
CA TRP A 213 -7.47 0.22 -10.41
C TRP A 213 -7.41 -1.29 -10.66
N ALA A 214 -6.59 -2.00 -9.90
CA ALA A 214 -6.44 -3.46 -10.01
C ALA A 214 -7.73 -4.22 -9.65
N VAL A 215 -8.48 -3.75 -8.65
CA VAL A 215 -9.72 -4.39 -8.19
C VAL A 215 -10.91 -4.13 -9.13
N GLY A 216 -10.83 -3.11 -9.98
CA GLY A 216 -11.86 -2.83 -10.99
C GLY A 216 -12.41 -1.40 -11.00
N GLY A 217 -11.69 -0.44 -10.41
CA GLY A 217 -12.09 0.97 -10.38
C GLY A 217 -12.38 1.58 -11.76
N ALA A 218 -11.68 1.10 -12.81
CA ALA A 218 -11.94 1.52 -14.19
C ALA A 218 -13.36 1.17 -14.67
N SER A 219 -13.87 0.00 -14.31
CA SER A 219 -15.22 -0.41 -14.69
C SER A 219 -16.27 0.45 -13.99
N LEU A 220 -16.08 0.74 -12.70
CA LEU A 220 -17.00 1.55 -11.89
C LEU A 220 -17.00 3.01 -12.36
N ALA A 221 -15.83 3.57 -12.64
CA ALA A 221 -15.70 4.90 -13.19
C ALA A 221 -16.41 5.04 -14.55
N GLN A 222 -16.34 4.03 -15.41
CA GLN A 222 -17.09 4.01 -16.68
C GLN A 222 -18.61 3.92 -16.45
N GLN A 223 -19.07 3.10 -15.51
CA GLN A 223 -20.48 2.99 -15.18
C GLN A 223 -21.04 4.33 -14.67
N LEU A 224 -20.32 5.00 -13.77
CA LEU A 224 -20.73 6.30 -13.23
C LEU A 224 -20.73 7.40 -14.30
N LYS A 225 -19.79 7.38 -15.25
CA LYS A 225 -19.81 8.28 -16.41
C LYS A 225 -21.06 8.07 -17.27
N ARG A 226 -21.39 6.82 -17.61
CA ARG A 226 -22.61 6.49 -18.37
C ARG A 226 -23.88 6.92 -17.65
N GLU A 227 -23.94 6.70 -16.33
CA GLU A 227 -25.08 7.11 -15.51
C GLU A 227 -25.21 8.64 -15.43
N ALA A 228 -24.10 9.36 -15.30
CA ALA A 228 -24.08 10.82 -15.31
C ALA A 228 -24.55 11.37 -16.67
N GLU A 229 -24.08 10.81 -17.79
CA GLU A 229 -24.52 11.15 -19.14
C GLU A 229 -26.03 10.92 -19.32
N GLN A 230 -26.55 9.76 -18.86
CA GLN A 230 -27.99 9.48 -18.91
C GLN A 230 -28.80 10.47 -18.07
N ARG A 231 -28.31 10.85 -16.89
CA ARG A 231 -28.94 11.88 -16.06
C ARG A 231 -28.94 13.24 -16.74
N GLU A 232 -27.84 13.61 -17.42
CA GLU A 232 -27.81 14.86 -18.19
C GLU A 232 -28.80 14.84 -19.36
N ILE A 233 -28.87 13.74 -20.10
CA ILE A 233 -29.83 13.59 -21.20
C ILE A 233 -31.27 13.68 -20.66
N ALA A 234 -31.57 13.04 -19.53
CA ALA A 234 -32.88 13.13 -18.88
C ALA A 234 -33.21 14.56 -18.43
N LYS A 235 -32.25 15.29 -17.84
CA LYS A 235 -32.42 16.71 -17.48
C LYS A 235 -32.66 17.58 -18.71
N ARG A 236 -31.90 17.37 -19.79
CA ARG A 236 -32.06 18.06 -21.08
C ARG A 236 -33.37 17.69 -21.78
N ALA A 237 -33.91 16.51 -21.53
CA ALA A 237 -35.21 16.09 -22.05
C ALA A 237 -36.38 16.68 -21.24
N GLN A 238 -36.22 16.82 -19.92
CA GLN A 238 -37.22 17.45 -19.05
C GLN A 238 -37.29 18.97 -19.20
N THR A 239 -36.17 19.63 -19.54
CA THR A 239 -36.18 21.05 -19.86
C THR A 239 -36.66 21.24 -21.29
N PRO A 240 -37.87 21.78 -21.53
CA PRO A 240 -38.36 21.99 -22.88
C PRO A 240 -37.37 22.92 -23.59
N ARG A 241 -36.88 22.49 -24.75
CA ARG A 241 -36.00 23.30 -25.60
C ARG A 241 -36.74 24.58 -25.95
N LYS A 242 -36.43 25.69 -25.27
CA LYS A 242 -36.81 27.02 -25.76
C LYS A 242 -35.99 27.26 -27.01
N VAL A 243 -36.60 27.01 -28.16
CA VAL A 243 -36.14 27.53 -29.44
C VAL A 243 -36.17 29.04 -29.27
N VAL A 244 -35.01 29.67 -29.07
CA VAL A 244 -34.88 31.11 -29.26
C VAL A 244 -35.03 31.30 -30.75
N ALA A 245 -36.28 31.49 -31.19
CA ALA A 245 -36.53 32.00 -32.51
C ALA A 245 -35.79 33.32 -32.61
N ASP A 246 -34.92 33.44 -33.63
CA ASP A 246 -34.29 34.70 -33.97
C ASP A 246 -35.29 35.84 -33.91
N ALA A 247 -34.85 36.93 -33.30
CA ALA A 247 -35.63 38.11 -32.92
C ALA A 247 -36.53 38.65 -34.04
N GLY A 248 -37.72 38.07 -34.19
CA GLY A 248 -38.87 38.69 -34.83
C GLY A 248 -39.51 39.63 -33.82
N LYS A 249 -39.38 40.95 -34.07
CA LYS A 249 -40.13 42.02 -33.41
C LYS A 249 -41.56 41.60 -33.03
N ALA A 250 -41.84 41.56 -31.72
CA ALA A 250 -43.19 41.67 -31.16
C ALA A 250 -43.04 42.18 -29.72
N VAL A 251 -43.09 43.50 -29.50
CA VAL A 251 -44.30 44.22 -29.06
C VAL A 251 -44.71 43.82 -27.64
N GLY A 252 -44.41 44.71 -26.70
CA GLY A 252 -45.18 44.84 -25.47
C GLY A 252 -44.54 44.31 -24.19
N ASP A 253 -43.29 44.67 -23.89
CA ASP A 253 -42.91 44.77 -22.47
C ASP A 253 -42.04 46.01 -22.26
N LYS A 254 -42.43 46.78 -21.26
CA LYS A 254 -41.91 48.11 -20.95
C LYS A 254 -40.38 48.04 -20.87
N ASN A 255 -39.69 48.75 -21.77
CA ASN A 255 -38.23 48.83 -21.85
C ASN A 255 -37.58 48.67 -20.46
N SER A 256 -36.80 47.61 -20.30
CA SER A 256 -35.98 47.40 -19.11
C SER A 256 -35.17 48.66 -18.84
N LEU A 257 -35.09 49.07 -17.57
CA LEU A 257 -34.30 50.22 -17.17
C LEU A 257 -32.84 50.01 -17.63
N PRO A 258 -32.18 51.05 -18.18
CA PRO A 258 -30.77 50.96 -18.50
C PRO A 258 -29.97 50.63 -17.22
N PRO A 259 -28.86 49.89 -17.32
CA PRO A 259 -28.13 49.36 -16.15
C PRO A 259 -27.68 50.47 -15.19
N GLU A 260 -27.34 51.65 -15.69
CA GLU A 260 -27.01 52.83 -14.89
C GLU A 260 -28.18 53.33 -14.03
N ALA A 261 -29.41 53.28 -14.54
CA ALA A 261 -30.61 53.64 -13.79
C ALA A 261 -30.95 52.62 -12.71
N VAL A 262 -30.62 51.33 -12.91
CA VAL A 262 -30.79 50.28 -11.89
C VAL A 262 -29.80 50.46 -10.74
N GLU A 263 -28.57 50.88 -11.03
CA GLU A 263 -27.61 51.24 -9.99
C GLU A 263 -28.06 52.47 -9.20
N PHE A 264 -28.53 53.50 -9.88
CA PHE A 264 -29.09 54.69 -9.24
C PHE A 264 -30.31 54.34 -8.35
N MET A 265 -31.23 53.52 -8.85
CA MET A 265 -32.38 53.01 -8.11
C MET A 265 -31.97 52.32 -6.81
N ARG A 266 -30.93 51.47 -6.84
CA ARG A 266 -30.43 50.75 -5.66
C ARG A 266 -29.70 51.66 -4.68
N ARG A 267 -28.98 52.68 -5.17
CA ARG A 267 -28.26 53.64 -4.32
C ARG A 267 -29.21 54.57 -3.57
N GLU A 268 -30.21 55.10 -4.27
CA GLU A 268 -31.16 56.09 -3.72
C GLU A 268 -32.44 55.46 -3.13
N GLY A 269 -32.62 54.14 -3.29
CA GLY A 269 -33.78 53.42 -2.74
C GLY A 269 -35.11 53.82 -3.37
N LEU A 270 -35.09 54.32 -4.62
CA LEU A 270 -36.27 54.76 -5.35
C LEU A 270 -37.01 53.58 -5.98
N SER A 271 -38.33 53.69 -6.18
CA SER A 271 -39.08 52.66 -6.90
C SER A 271 -38.83 52.72 -8.41
N GLU A 272 -38.99 51.59 -9.10
CA GLU A 272 -38.78 51.52 -10.56
C GLU A 272 -39.64 52.53 -11.33
N ASP A 273 -40.88 52.79 -10.90
CA ASP A 273 -41.77 53.78 -11.51
C ASP A 273 -41.29 55.23 -11.28
N GLN A 274 -40.70 55.53 -10.12
CA GLN A 274 -40.14 56.85 -9.82
C GLN A 274 -38.88 57.13 -10.64
N VAL A 275 -38.01 56.13 -10.78
CA VAL A 275 -36.80 56.25 -11.60
C VAL A 275 -37.18 56.42 -13.08
N ARG A 276 -38.19 55.69 -13.55
CA ARG A 276 -38.73 55.89 -14.91
C ARG A 276 -39.31 57.28 -15.09
N PHE A 277 -40.08 57.80 -14.13
CA PHE A 277 -40.60 59.16 -14.16
C PHE A 277 -39.49 60.22 -14.20
N LEU A 278 -38.43 60.05 -13.42
CA LEU A 278 -37.26 60.93 -13.45
C LEU A 278 -36.54 60.89 -14.81
N LEU A 279 -36.47 59.71 -15.44
CA LEU A 279 -35.82 59.53 -16.73
C LEU A 279 -36.67 60.05 -17.91
N SER A 280 -38.01 59.93 -17.84
CA SER A 280 -38.91 60.26 -18.95
C SER A 280 -39.59 61.62 -18.82
N ASP A 281 -39.98 62.02 -17.61
CA ASP A 281 -40.98 63.07 -17.34
C ASP A 281 -40.50 64.07 -16.27
N SER A 282 -39.20 64.37 -16.21
CA SER A 282 -38.73 65.52 -15.43
C SER A 282 -39.31 66.82 -16.02
N PRO A 283 -40.13 67.59 -15.30
CA PRO A 283 -40.75 68.81 -15.81
C PRO A 283 -39.65 69.83 -16.12
N LYS A 284 -39.52 70.21 -17.39
CA LYS A 284 -38.50 71.18 -17.81
C LYS A 284 -38.85 72.61 -17.39
N ASN A 285 -40.13 72.89 -17.09
CA ASN A 285 -40.64 74.22 -16.72
C ASN A 285 -41.63 74.17 -15.53
N LEU A 286 -41.73 75.29 -14.79
CA LEU A 286 -42.56 75.41 -13.57
C LEU A 286 -44.06 75.23 -13.84
N GLU A 287 -44.52 75.54 -15.07
CA GLU A 287 -45.92 75.38 -15.47
C GLU A 287 -46.32 73.92 -15.70
N ASP A 288 -45.39 73.08 -16.18
CA ASP A 288 -45.64 71.66 -16.43
C ASP A 288 -45.78 70.89 -15.10
N TYR A 289 -44.98 71.27 -14.10
CA TYR A 289 -45.11 70.74 -12.74
C TYR A 289 -46.47 71.09 -12.11
N ARG A 290 -46.97 72.32 -12.33
CA ARG A 290 -48.29 72.75 -11.83
C ARG A 290 -49.44 72.00 -12.50
N LYS A 291 -49.32 71.63 -13.78
CA LYS A 291 -50.31 70.80 -14.48
C LYS A 291 -50.31 69.36 -14.00
N MET A 292 -49.14 68.76 -13.74
CA MET A 292 -49.04 67.41 -13.20
C MET A 292 -49.63 67.29 -11.80
N ARG A 293 -49.43 68.28 -10.91
CA ARG A 293 -49.96 68.23 -9.52
C ARG A 293 -51.48 68.42 -9.40
N ARG A 294 -52.15 68.91 -10.44
CA ARG A 294 -53.62 69.10 -10.47
C ARG A 294 -54.39 67.88 -10.99
N LYS A 295 -53.69 66.87 -11.51
CA LYS A 295 -54.25 65.53 -11.78
C LYS A 295 -54.07 64.65 -10.55
#